data_AF-A0A957IJW5-F1
#
_entry.id   AF-A0A957IJW5-F1
#
_cell.length_a   1.000
_cell.length_b   1.000
_cell.length_c   1.000
_cell.angle_alpha   90.00
_cell.angle_beta   90.00
_cell.angle_gamma   90.00
#
_symmetry.space_group_name_H-M   'P 1'
#
loop_
_entity.id
_entity.type
_entity.pdbx_description
1 polymer ?
#
loop_
_entity_poly.entity_id
_entity_poly.type
_entity_poly.pdbx_seq_one_letter_code
_entity_poly.pdbx_strand_id
1 'polypeptide(L)'
;MTRYLFRNPDFPVLIETDQGIYGAEDTTTLFKFIEKATFNENKEYLVITGAGKEWHYFPDYDIVQPFMINKIVSKKRIIGIVNDDLARRGIEAQYISGSLAHKQVKTVMEELVAFLKRHS
;
A
#
# COMPACT_ATOMS: atom_id res chain seq x y z
N MET A 1 1.67 -13.63 14.31
CA MET A 1 2.77 -13.44 13.34
C MET A 1 2.09 -13.42 12.00
N THR A 2 2.14 -12.28 11.35
CA THR A 2 1.41 -12.04 10.10
C THR A 2 1.82 -13.04 9.05
N ARG A 3 0.85 -13.51 8.28
CA ARG A 3 1.08 -14.50 7.22
C ARG A 3 0.34 -14.16 5.95
N TYR A 4 0.86 -14.63 4.82
CA TYR A 4 0.20 -14.54 3.54
C TYR A 4 -0.68 -15.76 3.29
N LEU A 5 -1.91 -15.54 2.83
CA LEU A 5 -2.73 -16.64 2.29
C LEU A 5 -2.47 -16.78 0.78
N PHE A 6 -2.33 -18.01 0.30
CA PHE A 6 -2.03 -18.39 -1.10
C PHE A 6 -0.59 -18.16 -1.57
N ARG A 7 -0.15 -16.91 -1.71
CA ARG A 7 1.19 -16.57 -2.23
C ARG A 7 1.71 -15.30 -1.58
N ASN A 8 2.99 -15.00 -1.78
CA ASN A 8 3.55 -13.71 -1.39
C ASN A 8 3.06 -12.61 -2.35
N PRO A 9 2.83 -11.38 -1.85
CA PRO A 9 2.54 -10.24 -2.70
C PRO A 9 3.77 -9.83 -3.52
N ASP A 10 3.52 -9.24 -4.69
CA ASP A 10 4.55 -8.61 -5.50
C ASP A 10 5.02 -7.34 -4.77
N PHE A 11 6.28 -7.25 -4.32
CA PHE A 11 6.81 -6.05 -3.66
C PHE A 11 7.33 -5.00 -4.66
N PRO A 12 7.39 -3.70 -4.30
CA PRO A 12 6.99 -3.12 -3.00
C PRO A 12 5.46 -3.07 -2.82
N VAL A 13 4.98 -2.87 -1.59
CA VAL A 13 3.55 -2.75 -1.28
C VAL A 13 3.22 -1.43 -0.58
N LEU A 14 1.99 -0.96 -0.77
CA LEU A 14 1.37 0.08 0.05
C LEU A 14 0.32 -0.59 0.95
N ILE A 15 0.27 -0.21 2.22
CA ILE A 15 -0.73 -0.69 3.19
C ILE A 15 -1.45 0.50 3.82
N GLU A 16 -2.76 0.45 3.84
CA GLU A 16 -3.62 1.33 4.60
C GLU A 16 -3.68 0.90 6.07
N THR A 17 -3.75 1.88 6.96
CA THR A 17 -3.90 1.73 8.41
C THR A 17 -4.84 2.84 8.91
N ASP A 18 -5.25 2.79 10.18
CA ASP A 18 -6.04 3.90 10.77
C ASP A 18 -5.28 5.23 10.78
N GLN A 19 -3.94 5.18 10.72
CA GLN A 19 -3.06 6.34 10.76
C GLN A 19 -2.69 6.86 9.37
N GLY A 20 -3.11 6.16 8.32
CA GLY A 20 -2.87 6.47 6.92
C GLY A 20 -2.12 5.37 6.18
N ILE A 21 -1.49 5.74 5.05
CA ILE A 21 -0.87 4.80 4.13
C ILE A 21 0.65 4.77 4.29
N TYR A 22 1.19 3.55 4.40
CA TYR A 22 2.62 3.29 4.54
C TYR A 22 3.14 2.42 3.40
N GLY A 23 4.41 2.63 3.04
CA GLY A 23 5.10 1.86 2.01
C GLY A 23 6.10 0.86 2.59
N ALA A 24 6.06 -0.38 2.11
CA ALA A 24 7.00 -1.44 2.49
C ALA A 24 7.68 -2.05 1.26
N GLU A 25 9.01 -2.19 1.32
CA GLU A 25 9.82 -2.73 0.22
C GLU A 25 9.93 -4.25 0.24
N ASP A 26 9.69 -4.86 1.39
CA ASP A 26 9.78 -6.30 1.60
C ASP A 26 8.85 -6.77 2.74
N THR A 27 8.72 -8.09 2.88
CA THR A 27 7.93 -8.75 3.92
C THR A 27 8.32 -8.31 5.32
N THR A 28 9.62 -8.20 5.58
CA THR A 28 10.15 -7.84 6.91
C THR A 28 9.67 -6.46 7.32
N THR A 29 9.71 -5.50 6.39
CA THR A 29 9.29 -4.12 6.59
C THR A 29 7.77 -4.05 6.75
N LEU A 30 7.02 -4.77 5.92
CA LEU A 30 5.56 -4.84 6.02
C LEU A 30 5.10 -5.36 7.39
N PHE A 31 5.65 -6.49 7.84
CA PHE A 31 5.25 -7.10 9.11
C PHE A 31 5.62 -6.22 10.30
N LYS A 32 6.79 -5.57 10.27
CA LYS A 32 7.16 -4.57 11.29
C LYS A 32 6.20 -3.38 11.33
N PHE A 33 5.64 -2.96 10.19
CA PHE A 33 4.61 -1.92 10.17
C PHE A 33 3.30 -2.44 10.76
N ILE A 34 2.86 -3.63 10.36
CA ILE A 34 1.64 -4.24 10.89
C ILE A 34 1.71 -4.41 12.42
N GLU A 35 2.86 -4.80 12.97
CA GLU A 35 3.06 -4.91 14.41
C GLU A 35 2.99 -3.57 15.16
N LYS A 36 3.29 -2.45 14.50
CA LYS A 36 3.38 -1.11 15.13
C LYS A 36 2.17 -0.21 14.86
N ALA A 37 1.44 -0.47 13.77
CA ALA A 37 0.32 0.34 13.35
C ALA A 37 -0.98 -0.04 14.10
N THR A 38 -1.99 0.81 13.97
CA THR A 38 -3.32 0.60 14.55
C THR A 38 -4.32 0.17 13.46
N PHE A 39 -5.14 -0.84 13.78
CA PHE A 39 -6.12 -1.45 12.89
C PHE A 39 -7.45 -1.77 13.60
N ASN A 40 -8.13 -0.76 14.12
CA ASN A 40 -9.35 -0.86 14.91
C ASN A 40 -10.60 -0.33 14.20
N GLU A 41 -10.45 0.55 13.20
CA GLU A 41 -11.60 1.22 12.57
C GLU A 41 -12.31 0.34 11.52
N ASN A 42 -11.60 -0.59 10.88
CA ASN A 42 -12.12 -1.41 9.78
C ASN A 42 -11.87 -2.90 10.00
N LYS A 43 -12.69 -3.75 9.35
CA LYS A 43 -12.50 -5.21 9.39
C LYS A 43 -11.41 -5.71 8.44
N GLU A 44 -11.12 -4.92 7.42
CA GLU A 44 -10.10 -5.19 6.42
C GLU A 44 -9.46 -3.87 5.98
N TYR A 45 -8.20 -3.93 5.58
CA TYR A 45 -7.39 -2.79 5.21
C TYR A 45 -6.76 -3.01 3.84
N LEU A 46 -6.81 -1.98 3.00
CA LEU A 46 -6.30 -2.08 1.63
C LEU A 46 -4.78 -2.29 1.61
N VAL A 47 -4.34 -3.25 0.80
CA VAL A 47 -2.94 -3.46 0.43
C VAL A 47 -2.82 -3.43 -1.09
N ILE A 48 -1.96 -2.57 -1.63
CA ILE A 48 -1.69 -2.50 -3.07
C ILE A 48 -0.30 -3.07 -3.33
N THR A 49 -0.20 -4.06 -4.20
CA THR A 49 1.11 -4.68 -4.52
C THR A 49 1.85 -3.94 -5.63
N GLY A 50 3.13 -4.24 -5.81
CA GLY A 50 4.01 -3.70 -6.86
C GLY A 50 3.51 -4.01 -8.27
N ALA A 51 2.70 -5.06 -8.42
CA ALA A 51 1.99 -5.39 -9.66
C ALA A 51 0.67 -4.61 -9.84
N GLY A 52 0.32 -3.72 -8.89
CA GLY A 52 -0.95 -3.00 -8.85
C GLY A 52 -2.14 -3.88 -8.49
N LYS A 53 -1.94 -5.03 -7.85
CA LYS A 53 -3.05 -5.91 -7.47
C LYS A 53 -3.62 -5.47 -6.12
N GLU A 54 -4.93 -5.61 -5.98
CA GLU A 54 -5.64 -5.35 -4.74
C GLU A 54 -5.60 -6.56 -3.80
N TRP A 55 -5.03 -6.34 -2.64
CA TRP A 55 -4.91 -7.26 -1.52
C TRP A 55 -5.48 -6.59 -0.29
N HIS A 56 -5.79 -7.39 0.73
CA HIS A 56 -6.37 -6.89 1.96
C HIS A 56 -5.67 -7.54 3.16
N TYR A 57 -5.43 -6.74 4.18
CA TYR A 57 -5.02 -7.19 5.51
C TYR A 57 -6.26 -7.33 6.40
N PHE A 58 -6.38 -8.47 7.07
CA PHE A 58 -7.47 -8.77 8.01
C PHE A 58 -6.89 -8.88 9.42
N PRO A 59 -7.03 -7.83 10.26
CA PRO A 59 -6.40 -7.79 11.58
C PRO A 59 -6.86 -8.93 12.49
N ASP A 60 -8.15 -9.26 12.48
CA ASP A 60 -8.77 -10.33 13.29
C ASP A 60 -8.12 -11.71 13.06
N TYR A 61 -7.52 -11.91 11.89
CA TYR A 61 -6.88 -13.18 11.52
C TYR A 61 -5.37 -13.07 11.33
N ASP A 62 -4.81 -11.86 11.42
CA ASP A 62 -3.41 -11.55 11.12
C ASP A 62 -2.96 -12.09 9.74
N ILE A 63 -3.83 -11.91 8.73
CA ILE A 63 -3.63 -12.44 7.36
C ILE A 63 -3.65 -11.33 6.32
N VAL A 64 -2.68 -11.38 5.41
CA VAL A 64 -2.69 -10.60 4.16
C VAL A 64 -3.02 -11.53 2.99
N GLN A 65 -4.04 -11.20 2.19
CA GLN A 65 -4.48 -12.04 1.09
C GLN A 65 -4.97 -11.25 -0.13
N PRO A 66 -4.95 -11.84 -1.35
CA PRO A 66 -5.57 -11.24 -2.52
C PRO A 66 -7.08 -11.09 -2.33
N PHE A 67 -7.66 -9.95 -2.70
CA PHE A 67 -9.12 -9.74 -2.64
C PHE A 67 -9.84 -10.32 -3.84
N MET A 68 -9.33 -9.98 -5.03
CA MET A 68 -9.71 -10.63 -6.28
C MET A 68 -8.45 -10.96 -7.08
N ILE A 69 -8.38 -12.18 -7.60
CA ILE A 69 -7.19 -12.73 -8.26
C ILE A 69 -6.69 -11.83 -9.43
N ASN A 70 -7.60 -11.08 -10.08
CA ASN A 70 -7.32 -10.31 -11.30
C ASN A 70 -7.70 -8.81 -11.24
N LYS A 71 -8.08 -8.26 -10.08
CA LYS A 71 -8.39 -6.82 -9.98
C LYS A 71 -7.10 -6.01 -9.96
N ILE A 72 -6.86 -5.26 -11.04
CA ILE A 72 -5.71 -4.36 -11.19
C ILE A 72 -6.15 -2.94 -10.90
N VAL A 73 -5.46 -2.29 -9.97
CA VAL A 73 -5.62 -0.87 -9.64
C VAL A 73 -4.79 -0.05 -10.62
N SER A 74 -5.41 0.94 -11.26
CA SER A 74 -4.70 1.79 -12.23
C SER A 74 -3.69 2.71 -11.54
N LYS A 75 -2.58 3.04 -12.23
CA LYS A 75 -1.54 3.97 -11.72
C LYS A 75 -2.14 5.27 -11.17
N LYS A 76 -3.11 5.85 -11.89
CA LYS A 76 -3.80 7.07 -11.48
C LYS A 76 -4.56 6.88 -10.16
N ARG A 77 -5.23 5.73 -9.99
CA ARG A 77 -5.96 5.43 -8.76
C ARG A 77 -5.01 5.20 -7.58
N ILE A 78 -3.89 4.51 -7.78
CA ILE A 78 -2.87 4.31 -6.74
C ILE A 78 -2.35 5.66 -6.25
N ILE A 79 -1.97 6.56 -7.17
CA ILE A 79 -1.50 7.91 -6.84
C ILE A 79 -2.59 8.71 -6.11
N GLY A 80 -3.84 8.64 -6.60
CA GLY A 80 -4.97 9.31 -5.95
C GLY A 80 -5.14 8.85 -4.51
N ILE A 81 -5.13 7.54 -4.26
CA ILE A 81 -5.22 6.97 -2.91
C ILE A 81 -4.14 7.53 -1.98
N VAL A 82 -2.88 7.60 -2.44
CA VAL A 82 -1.78 8.16 -1.64
C VAL A 82 -1.95 9.66 -1.40
N ASN A 83 -2.29 10.44 -2.43
CA ASN A 83 -2.44 11.89 -2.27
C ASN A 83 -3.66 12.26 -1.42
N ASP A 84 -4.75 11.52 -1.54
CA ASP A 84 -5.94 11.67 -0.69
C ASP A 84 -5.59 11.38 0.78
N ASP A 85 -4.76 10.37 1.04
CA ASP A 85 -4.25 10.07 2.38
C ASP A 85 -3.38 11.20 2.96
N LEU A 86 -2.41 11.68 2.18
CA LEU A 86 -1.55 12.80 2.58
C LEU A 86 -2.37 14.04 2.92
N ALA A 87 -3.38 14.36 2.10
CA ALA A 87 -4.30 15.45 2.35
C ALA A 87 -5.10 15.26 3.65
N ARG A 88 -5.64 14.06 3.92
CA ARG A 88 -6.33 13.74 5.18
C ARG A 88 -5.43 13.91 6.40
N ARG A 89 -4.14 13.59 6.26
CA ARG A 89 -3.12 13.74 7.32
C ARG A 89 -2.58 15.18 7.45
N GLY A 90 -3.04 16.12 6.62
CA GLY A 90 -2.56 17.50 6.61
C GLY A 90 -1.12 17.66 6.10
N ILE A 91 -0.60 16.67 5.35
CA ILE A 91 0.72 16.73 4.75
C ILE A 91 0.61 17.52 3.44
N GLU A 92 1.24 18.69 3.38
CA GLU A 92 1.19 19.57 2.20
C GLU A 92 1.87 18.98 0.96
N ALA A 93 2.77 18.01 1.14
CA ALA A 93 3.47 17.35 0.05
C ALA A 93 2.50 16.46 -0.74
N GLN A 94 2.51 16.60 -2.07
CA GLN A 94 1.78 15.72 -2.98
C GLN A 94 2.76 14.99 -3.90
N TYR A 95 2.48 13.73 -4.17
CA TYR A 95 3.17 13.02 -5.22
C TYR A 95 2.61 13.47 -6.58
N ILE A 96 3.45 14.18 -7.34
CA ILE A 96 3.17 14.61 -8.71
C ILE A 96 4.02 13.74 -9.64
N SER A 97 3.39 12.83 -10.38
CA SER A 97 4.12 12.08 -11.40
C SER A 97 4.24 12.90 -12.69
N GLY A 98 5.35 12.72 -13.40
CA GLY A 98 5.41 13.04 -14.84
C GLY A 98 4.52 12.10 -15.67
N SER A 99 4.84 11.91 -16.95
CA SER A 99 4.06 11.02 -17.83
C SER A 99 3.95 9.60 -17.26
N LEU A 100 2.71 9.16 -17.02
CA LEU A 100 2.43 7.80 -16.56
C LEU A 100 2.45 6.79 -17.71
N ALA A 101 2.28 7.20 -18.97
CA ALA A 101 2.05 6.29 -20.10
C ALA A 101 3.17 5.24 -20.24
N HIS A 102 4.43 5.65 -20.07
CA HIS A 102 5.61 4.81 -20.24
C HIS A 102 6.09 4.12 -18.95
N LYS A 103 5.55 4.51 -17.78
CA LYS A 103 5.97 3.93 -16.50
C LYS A 103 5.26 2.60 -16.23
N GLN A 104 6.02 1.60 -15.79
CA GLN A 104 5.44 0.38 -15.23
C GLN A 104 4.78 0.69 -13.87
N VAL A 105 3.77 -0.09 -13.49
CA VAL A 105 3.12 0.06 -12.17
C VAL A 105 4.15 -0.09 -11.05
N LYS A 106 5.05 -1.07 -11.18
CA LYS A 106 6.12 -1.32 -10.21
C LYS A 106 6.99 -0.07 -9.98
N THR A 107 7.40 0.63 -11.03
CA THR A 107 8.17 1.87 -10.92
C THR A 107 7.41 2.96 -10.18
N VAL A 108 6.10 3.11 -10.44
CA VAL A 108 5.26 4.07 -9.70
C VAL A 108 5.18 3.67 -8.22
N MET A 109 5.04 2.38 -7.92
CA MET A 109 5.01 1.89 -6.55
C MET A 109 6.34 2.13 -5.81
N GLU A 110 7.48 1.87 -6.45
CA GLU A 110 8.81 2.16 -5.91
C GLU A 110 8.99 3.65 -5.61
N GLU A 111 8.58 4.53 -6.54
CA GLU A 111 8.61 5.97 -6.35
C GLU A 111 7.71 6.43 -5.20
N LEU A 112 6.50 5.86 -5.07
CA LEU A 112 5.57 6.18 -4.00
C LEU A 112 6.07 5.71 -2.63
N VAL A 113 6.63 4.51 -2.52
CA VAL A 113 7.22 4.02 -1.26
C VAL A 113 8.41 4.89 -0.86
N ALA A 114 9.29 5.25 -1.81
CA ALA A 114 10.40 6.16 -1.54
C ALA A 114 9.93 7.57 -1.15
N PHE A 115 8.84 8.04 -1.76
CA PHE A 115 8.22 9.31 -1.40
C PHE A 115 7.66 9.27 0.02
N LEU A 116 6.84 8.27 0.35
CA LEU A 116 6.25 8.12 1.68
C LEU A 116 7.33 8.04 2.75
N LYS A 117 8.41 7.28 2.56
CA LYS A 117 9.53 7.23 3.52
C LYS A 117 10.17 8.58 3.85
N ARG A 118 10.11 9.56 2.94
CA ARG A 118 10.63 10.92 3.16
C ARG A 118 9.64 11.87 3.84
N HIS A 119 8.36 11.51 3.84
CA HIS A 119 7.25 12.39 4.25
C HIS A 119 6.30 11.73 5.28
N SER A 120 6.68 10.58 5.85
CA SER A 120 5.89 9.82 6.85
C SER A 120 6.18 10.25 8.27
#